data_AF-C0ZIN6-F1
#
_entry.id   AF-C0ZIN6-F1
#
_cell.length_a   1.000
_cell.length_b   1.000
_cell.length_c   1.000
_cell.angle_alpha   90.00
_cell.angle_beta   90.00
_cell.angle_gamma   90.00
#
_symmetry.space_group_name_H-M   'P 1'
#
loop_
_entity.id
_entity.type
_entity.pdbx_description
1 polymer ?
#
loop_
_entity_poly.entity_id
_entity_poly.type
_entity_poly.pdbx_seq_one_letter_code
_entity_poly.pdbx_strand_id
1 'polypeptide(L)' 'MNARSEAVELKTSPSTIDLQLAPLRPFLDDKTLTEFVINGPGEVLTEGPDGWTTHQIPAITQEWCLGQE' A
#
# COMPACT_ATOMS: atom_id res chain seq x y z
N MET A 1 4.51 -38.07 -27.85
CA MET A 1 5.45 -37.77 -26.75
C MET A 1 5.48 -36.27 -26.58
N ASN A 2 5.22 -35.80 -25.36
CA ASN A 2 4.66 -34.50 -25.00
C ASN A 2 5.72 -33.39 -24.95
N ALA A 3 5.62 -32.38 -25.81
CA ALA A 3 6.30 -31.10 -25.62
C ALA A 3 5.46 -30.25 -24.66
N ARG A 4 5.77 -30.30 -23.37
CA ARG A 4 5.24 -29.35 -22.39
C ARG A 4 5.88 -27.99 -22.65
N SER A 5 5.14 -27.08 -23.26
CA SER A 5 5.47 -25.66 -23.27
C SER A 5 5.31 -25.12 -21.84
N GLU A 6 6.42 -24.74 -21.20
CA GLU A 6 6.38 -23.93 -19.98
C GLU A 6 5.94 -22.53 -20.37
N ALA A 7 4.78 -22.10 -19.87
CA ALA A 7 4.38 -20.70 -19.95
C ALA A 7 5.33 -19.89 -19.07
N VAL A 8 6.13 -19.02 -19.68
CA VAL A 8 6.90 -18.01 -18.94
C VAL A 8 5.91 -17.05 -18.32
N GLU A 9 5.80 -17.10 -17.00
CA GLU A 9 5.02 -16.15 -16.21
C GLU A 9 5.67 -14.78 -16.31
N LEU A 10 5.05 -13.89 -17.08
CA LEU A 10 5.47 -12.50 -17.22
C LEU A 10 5.28 -11.80 -15.87
N LYS A 11 6.36 -11.60 -15.12
CA LYS A 11 6.35 -10.75 -13.93
C LYS A 11 6.19 -9.29 -14.36
N THR A 12 4.99 -8.75 -14.20
CA THR A 12 4.72 -7.34 -14.40
C THR A 12 5.46 -6.52 -13.35
N SER A 13 6.24 -5.53 -13.77
CA SER A 13 6.91 -4.58 -12.88
C SER A 13 5.85 -3.77 -12.12
N PRO A 14 6.08 -3.44 -10.84
CA PRO A 14 5.15 -2.59 -10.09
C PRO A 14 5.02 -1.23 -10.76
N SER A 15 3.80 -0.70 -10.79
CA SER A 15 3.55 0.65 -11.29
C SER A 15 4.09 1.69 -10.30
N THR A 16 4.22 2.94 -10.74
CA THR A 16 4.57 4.06 -9.84
C THR A 16 3.59 4.18 -8.67
N ILE A 17 2.31 3.89 -8.90
CA ILE A 17 1.29 3.91 -7.83
C ILE A 17 1.56 2.79 -6.82
N ASP A 18 1.89 1.58 -7.28
CA ASP A 18 2.22 0.46 -6.38
C ASP A 18 3.43 0.77 -5.52
N LEU A 19 4.46 1.40 -6.11
CA LEU A 19 5.66 1.83 -5.39
C LEU A 19 5.35 2.92 -4.36
N GLN A 20 4.53 3.92 -4.73
CA GLN A 20 4.13 4.98 -3.83
C GLN A 20 3.34 4.43 -2.62
N LEU A 21 2.43 3.49 -2.86
CA LEU A 21 1.57 2.89 -1.83
C LEU A 21 2.27 1.84 -0.95
N ALA A 22 3.54 1.51 -1.21
CA ALA A 22 4.26 0.47 -0.47
C ALA A 22 4.24 0.64 1.06
N PRO A 23 4.41 1.85 1.65
CA PRO A 23 4.32 2.04 3.10
C PRO A 23 2.93 1.76 3.70
N LEU A 24 1.88 1.82 2.87
CA LEU A 24 0.49 1.63 3.27
C LEU A 24 -0.02 0.21 3.04
N ARG A 25 0.84 -0.67 2.50
CA ARG A 25 0.46 -2.04 2.16
C ARG A 25 -0.19 -2.83 3.31
N PRO A 26 0.28 -2.73 4.57
CA PRO A 26 -0.38 -3.40 5.69
C PRO A 26 -1.86 -3.02 5.85
N PHE A 27 -2.20 -1.75 5.62
CA PHE A 27 -3.59 -1.26 5.72
C PHE A 27 -4.43 -1.63 4.49
N LEU A 28 -3.83 -1.62 3.30
CA LEU A 28 -4.51 -2.02 2.05
C LEU A 28 -4.83 -3.52 1.98
N ASP A 29 -3.98 -4.34 2.59
CA ASP A 29 -4.16 -5.79 2.60
C ASP A 29 -5.10 -6.25 3.73
N ASP A 30 -5.31 -5.43 4.76
CA ASP A 30 -6.29 -5.69 5.83
C ASP A 30 -7.72 -5.53 5.31
N LYS A 31 -8.46 -6.64 5.26
CA LYS A 31 -9.85 -6.67 4.77
C LYS A 31 -10.88 -6.26 5.82
N THR A 32 -10.45 -6.03 7.06
CA THR A 32 -11.32 -5.54 8.12
C THR A 32 -11.43 -4.02 8.11
N LEU A 33 -10.43 -3.33 7.56
CA LEU A 33 -10.43 -1.87 7.44
C LEU A 33 -11.31 -1.43 6.27
N THR A 34 -12.12 -0.40 6.51
CA THR A 34 -12.95 0.26 5.49
C THR A 34 -12.24 1.47 4.90
N GLU A 35 -11.52 2.21 5.74
CA GLU A 35 -10.87 3.46 5.37
C GLU A 35 -9.50 3.59 6.02
N PHE A 36 -8.60 4.30 5.34
CA PHE A 36 -7.47 4.94 6.00
C PHE A 36 -7.30 6.37 5.48
N VAL A 37 -6.82 7.25 6.34
CA VAL A 37 -6.67 8.68 6.09
C VAL A 37 -5.30 9.15 6.55
N ILE A 38 -4.70 10.04 5.77
CA ILE A 38 -3.46 10.74 6.11
C ILE A 38 -3.79 12.22 6.21
N ASN A 39 -3.84 12.75 7.43
CA ASN A 39 -4.08 14.17 7.67
C ASN A 39 -2.78 14.98 7.77
N GLY A 40 -1.64 14.30 7.96
CA GLY A 40 -0.32 14.91 8.03
C GLY A 40 0.78 13.85 7.95
N PRO A 41 2.04 14.26 7.73
CA PRO A 41 3.17 13.34 7.70
C PRO A 41 3.31 12.56 8.99
N GLY A 42 3.70 11.30 8.87
CA GLY A 42 4.00 10.41 9.99
C GLY A 42 2.78 9.74 10.61
N GLU A 43 1.55 10.08 10.19
CA GLU A 43 0.33 9.59 10.83
C GLU A 43 -0.65 9.00 9.80
N VAL A 44 -1.19 7.82 10.14
CA VAL A 44 -2.29 7.19 9.42
C VAL A 44 -3.41 6.89 10.41
N LEU A 45 -4.63 7.31 10.09
CA LEU A 45 -5.83 6.91 10.81
C LEU A 45 -6.50 5.80 10.02
N THR A 46 -6.94 4.74 10.67
CA THR A 46 -7.67 3.63 10.04
C THR A 46 -9.04 3.47 10.68
N GLU A 47 -10.07 3.23 9.89
CA GLU A 47 -11.40 2.86 10.37
C GLU A 47 -11.63 1.37 10.14
N GLY A 48 -12.05 0.67 11.19
CA GLY A 48 -12.46 -0.73 11.15
C GLY A 48 -13.70 -0.99 12.02
N PRO A 49 -14.02 -2.25 12.35
CA PRO A 49 -15.22 -2.60 13.11
C PRO A 49 -15.28 -1.97 14.51
N ASP A 50 -14.12 -1.69 15.10
CA ASP A 50 -13.98 -1.09 16.42
C ASP A 50 -13.86 0.45 16.36
N GLY A 51 -14.07 1.05 15.19
CA GLY A 51 -13.96 2.49 14.94
C GLY A 51 -12.56 2.93 14.53
N TRP A 52 -12.19 4.15 14.92
CA TRP A 52 -10.97 4.81 14.47
C TRP A 52 -9.75 4.46 15.33
N THR A 53 -8.65 4.13 14.68
CA THR A 53 -7.34 3.89 15.31
C THR A 53 -6.25 4.73 14.64
N THR A 54 -5.33 5.28 15.44
CA THR A 54 -4.20 6.07 14.94
C THR A 54 -2.91 5.24 14.95
N HIS A 55 -2.16 5.29 13.85
CA HIS A 55 -0.88 4.62 13.64
C HIS A 55 0.20 5.63 13.30
N GLN A 56 1.37 5.49 13.93
CA GLN A 56 2.55 6.30 13.59
C GLN A 56 3.39 5.55 12.55
N ILE A 57 3.55 6.15 11.37
CA ILE A 57 4.28 5.59 10.24
C ILE A 57 5.35 6.60 9.80
N PRO A 58 6.55 6.59 10.40
CA PRO A 58 7.62 7.56 10.11
C PRO A 58 8.06 7.60 8.65
N ALA A 59 7.77 6.55 7.87
CA ALA A 59 8.08 6.47 6.44
C ALA A 59 7.19 7.39 5.58
N ILE A 60 6.03 7.83 6.09
CA ILE A 60 5.16 8.80 5.42
C ILE A 60 5.69 10.20 5.74
N THR A 61 6.69 10.64 5.00
CA THR A 61 7.27 11.99 5.18
C THR A 61 6.47 13.03 4.40
N GLN A 62 6.79 14.31 4.63
CA GLN A 62 6.21 15.40 3.84
C GLN A 62 6.47 15.22 2.35
N GLU A 63 7.69 14.81 1.99
CA GLU A 63 8.11 14.55 0.61
C GLU A 63 7.33 13.39 0.00
N TRP A 64 7.08 12.34 0.78
CA TRP A 64 6.24 11.23 0.33
C TRP A 64 4.82 11.71 0.01
N CYS A 65 4.21 12.54 0.88
CA CYS A 65 2.84 13.03 0.69
C CYS A 65 2.68 13.91 -0.55
N LEU A 66 3.72 14.69 -0.90
CA LEU A 66 3.68 15.58 -2.06
C LEU A 66 3.94 14.86 -3.39
N GLY A 67 4.41 13.61 -3.34
CA GLY A 67 4.94 12.91 -4.50
C GLY A 67 6.31 13.43 -4.89
N GLN A 68 7.14 12.56 -5.46
CA GLN A 68 8.42 12.96 -6.03
C GLN A 68 8.18 13.56 -7.43
N GLU A 69 8.74 14.74 -7.69
CA GLU A 69 8.74 15.37 -9.04
C GLU A 69 9.51 14.55 -10.07
#